data_AF-A0A6A2YFE1-F1
#
_entry.id   AF-A0A6A2YFE1-F1
#
_cell.length_a   1.000
_cell.length_b   1.000
_cell.length_c   1.000
_cell.angle_alpha   90.00
_cell.angle_beta   90.00
_cell.angle_gamma   90.00
#
_symmetry.space_group_name_H-M   'P 1'
#
loop_
_entity.id
_entity.type
_entity.pdbx_description
1 polymer ?
#
loop_
_entity_poly.entity_id
_entity_poly.type
_entity_poly.pdbx_seq_one_letter_code
_entity_poly.pdbx_strand_id
1 'polypeptide(L)'
;MGESNVKLIVSWPSPFMLRARIALHLKSIDYEYNEENLLEPKSELLLKINPLHQRVPVLVQDGKPIIESQAIVQYIDEVWLDAPSILPSRPRQRANARIWIAYIDDKLVPALISAVIAETEDAKKASISALEEAVVTRGMLERVEQRESFLHYSPTRRRRVCPDGLITASSPIQL
;
A
#
# COMPACT_ATOMS: atom_id res chain seq x y z
N MET A 1 -12.33 -15.45 -24.96
CA MET A 1 -11.77 -15.40 -23.60
C MET A 1 -12.94 -15.61 -22.67
N GLY A 2 -12.90 -16.61 -21.80
CA GLY A 2 -14.02 -16.86 -20.87
C GLY A 2 -14.20 -15.66 -19.96
N GLU A 3 -15.44 -15.22 -19.75
CA GLU A 3 -15.77 -14.18 -18.79
C GLU A 3 -15.20 -14.59 -17.41
N SER A 4 -14.19 -13.87 -16.94
CA SER A 4 -13.65 -14.07 -15.60
C SER A 4 -14.74 -13.73 -14.59
N ASN A 5 -15.22 -14.71 -13.84
CA ASN A 5 -16.27 -14.50 -12.84
C ASN A 5 -15.62 -13.90 -11.58
N VAL A 6 -15.62 -12.57 -11.52
CA VAL A 6 -15.06 -11.80 -10.40
C VAL A 6 -16.20 -11.33 -9.51
N LYS A 7 -16.11 -11.67 -8.22
CA LYS A 7 -17.02 -11.17 -7.18
C LYS A 7 -16.22 -10.50 -6.09
N LEU A 8 -16.76 -9.42 -5.52
CA LEU A 8 -16.14 -8.72 -4.40
C LEU A 8 -17.14 -8.61 -3.26
N ILE A 9 -16.78 -9.23 -2.14
CA ILE A 9 -17.58 -9.24 -0.92
C ILE A 9 -17.05 -8.17 0.02
N VAL A 10 -17.93 -7.26 0.42
CA VAL A 10 -17.59 -5.90 0.86
C VAL A 10 -18.56 -5.42 1.92
N SER A 11 -18.18 -4.39 2.69
CA SER A 11 -19.12 -3.72 3.59
C SER A 11 -18.82 -2.23 3.62
N TRP A 12 -19.83 -1.41 3.43
CA TRP A 12 -19.79 0.03 3.62
C TRP A 12 -19.95 0.37 5.12
N PRO A 13 -19.14 1.28 5.70
CA PRO A 13 -18.10 2.11 5.08
C PRO A 13 -16.66 1.62 5.33
N SER A 14 -16.35 0.33 5.14
CA SER A 14 -15.00 -0.20 5.42
C SER A 14 -13.91 0.44 4.53
N PRO A 15 -12.83 0.99 5.11
CA PRO A 15 -11.72 1.57 4.33
C PRO A 15 -10.93 0.51 3.56
N PHE A 16 -10.85 -0.72 4.08
CA PHE A 16 -10.18 -1.83 3.42
C PHE A 16 -10.93 -2.28 2.16
N MET A 17 -12.24 -2.16 2.16
CA MET A 17 -13.08 -2.43 1.00
C MET A 17 -12.82 -1.43 -0.13
N LEU A 18 -12.70 -0.13 0.20
CA LEU A 18 -12.42 0.92 -0.78
C LEU A 18 -11.13 0.64 -1.54
N ARG A 19 -10.10 0.15 -0.84
CA ARG A 19 -8.82 -0.24 -1.45
C ARG A 19 -8.99 -1.27 -2.58
N ALA A 20 -9.76 -2.34 -2.35
CA ALA A 20 -10.01 -3.37 -3.35
C ALA A 20 -10.86 -2.83 -4.53
N ARG A 21 -11.90 -2.04 -4.24
CA ARG A 21 -12.76 -1.44 -5.28
C ARG A 21 -11.98 -0.49 -6.19
N ILE A 22 -11.13 0.36 -5.61
CA ILE A 22 -10.29 1.28 -6.37
C ILE A 22 -9.36 0.49 -7.30
N ALA A 23 -8.74 -0.59 -6.81
CA ALA A 23 -7.86 -1.42 -7.63
C ALA A 23 -8.58 -2.04 -8.84
N LEU A 24 -9.78 -2.62 -8.63
CA LEU A 24 -10.59 -3.14 -9.75
C LEU A 24 -10.98 -2.04 -10.73
N HIS A 25 -11.35 -0.86 -10.24
CA HIS A 25 -11.72 0.27 -11.09
C HIS A 25 -10.54 0.81 -11.90
N LEU A 26 -9.35 0.93 -11.29
CA LEU A 26 -8.12 1.33 -11.99
C LEU A 26 -7.72 0.35 -13.09
N LYS A 27 -8.08 -0.93 -12.96
CA LYS A 27 -7.88 -1.96 -13.98
C LYS A 27 -9.06 -2.12 -14.94
N SER A 28 -10.13 -1.34 -14.78
CA SER A 28 -11.36 -1.43 -15.57
C SER A 28 -11.95 -2.85 -15.58
N ILE A 29 -11.93 -3.52 -14.42
CA ILE A 29 -12.49 -4.87 -14.25
C ILE A 29 -13.90 -4.77 -13.69
N ASP A 30 -14.85 -5.36 -14.41
CA ASP A 30 -16.22 -5.54 -13.94
C ASP A 30 -16.29 -6.68 -12.92
N TYR A 31 -17.14 -6.52 -11.91
CA TYR A 31 -17.29 -7.49 -10.83
C TYR A 31 -18.69 -7.46 -10.24
N GLU A 32 -19.13 -8.60 -9.69
CA GLU A 32 -20.32 -8.68 -8.85
C GLU A 32 -20.02 -8.04 -7.49
N TYR A 33 -20.86 -7.07 -7.08
CA TYR A 33 -20.75 -6.40 -5.79
C TYR A 33 -21.66 -7.08 -4.77
N ASN A 34 -21.08 -7.68 -3.72
CA ASN A 34 -21.83 -8.41 -2.71
C ASN A 34 -21.63 -7.73 -1.34
N GLU A 35 -22.63 -6.94 -0.93
CA GLU A 35 -22.61 -6.22 0.35
C GLU A 35 -22.88 -7.17 1.53
N GLU A 36 -22.04 -7.06 2.54
CA GLU A 36 -22.14 -7.69 3.86
C GLU A 36 -22.50 -6.61 4.89
N ASN A 37 -23.50 -6.90 5.73
CA ASN A 37 -23.83 -6.02 6.85
C ASN A 37 -23.01 -6.42 8.09
N LEU A 38 -21.97 -5.65 8.41
CA LEU A 38 -21.14 -5.92 9.59
C LEU A 38 -21.79 -5.52 10.93
N LEU A 39 -22.96 -4.88 10.91
CA LEU A 39 -23.76 -4.62 12.11
C LEU A 39 -24.59 -5.85 12.51
N GLU A 40 -24.74 -6.81 11.61
CA GLU A 40 -25.42 -8.07 11.84
C GLU A 40 -24.41 -9.21 12.07
N PRO A 41 -24.86 -10.37 12.57
CA PRO A 41 -24.04 -11.57 12.57
C PRO A 41 -23.51 -11.86 11.17
N LYS A 42 -22.23 -12.25 11.09
CA LYS A 42 -21.55 -12.52 9.81
C LYS A 42 -22.29 -13.60 9.02
N SER A 43 -22.44 -13.39 7.71
CA SER A 43 -23.09 -14.36 6.84
C SER A 43 -22.35 -15.70 6.81
N GLU A 44 -23.10 -16.80 6.62
CA GLU A 44 -22.50 -18.13 6.42
C GLU A 44 -21.56 -18.15 5.21
N LEU A 45 -21.85 -17.34 4.20
CA LEU A 45 -21.02 -17.18 3.01
C LEU A 45 -19.65 -16.62 3.40
N LEU A 46 -19.59 -15.51 4.14
CA LEU A 46 -18.34 -14.89 4.57
C LEU A 46 -17.52 -15.84 5.45
N LEU A 47 -18.18 -16.53 6.38
CA LEU A 47 -17.55 -17.51 7.27
C LEU A 47 -16.95 -18.68 6.49
N LYS A 48 -17.61 -19.12 5.41
CA LYS A 48 -17.16 -20.21 4.56
C LYS A 48 -15.96 -19.82 3.70
N ILE A 49 -15.96 -18.63 3.10
CA ILE A 49 -14.91 -18.21 2.15
C ILE A 49 -13.67 -17.62 2.85
N ASN A 50 -13.83 -17.04 4.04
CA ASN A 50 -12.74 -16.50 4.84
C ASN A 50 -12.80 -17.06 6.27
N PRO A 51 -12.51 -18.36 6.45
CA PRO A 51 -12.57 -18.99 7.78
C PRO A 51 -11.48 -18.45 8.73
N LEU A 52 -10.38 -17.90 8.20
CA LEU A 52 -9.24 -17.42 8.97
C LEU A 52 -9.54 -16.14 9.74
N HIS A 53 -9.99 -15.10 9.03
CA HIS A 53 -10.18 -13.78 9.62
C HIS A 53 -11.65 -13.39 9.69
N GLN A 54 -12.50 -13.98 8.86
CA GLN A 54 -13.93 -13.70 8.80
C GLN A 54 -14.18 -12.19 8.65
N ARG A 55 -13.39 -11.55 7.79
CA ARG A 55 -13.40 -10.10 7.54
C ARG A 55 -13.52 -9.83 6.04
N VAL A 56 -14.04 -8.66 5.72
CA VAL A 56 -14.09 -8.08 4.38
C VAL A 56 -12.91 -7.11 4.17
N PRO A 57 -12.46 -6.85 2.93
CA PRO A 57 -12.96 -7.43 1.67
C PRO A 57 -12.50 -8.86 1.41
N VAL A 58 -13.27 -9.58 0.58
CA VAL A 58 -12.86 -10.85 -0.04
C VAL A 58 -13.10 -10.76 -1.55
N LEU A 59 -12.05 -10.96 -2.34
CA LEU A 59 -12.16 -11.08 -3.80
C LEU A 59 -12.31 -12.56 -4.15
N VAL A 60 -13.28 -12.92 -4.96
CA VAL A 60 -13.45 -14.28 -5.46
C VAL A 60 -13.30 -14.25 -6.97
N GLN A 61 -12.29 -14.94 -7.49
CA GLN A 61 -12.10 -15.14 -8.92
C GLN A 61 -12.18 -16.63 -9.23
N ASP A 62 -13.09 -17.00 -10.14
CA ASP A 62 -13.30 -18.39 -10.56
C ASP A 62 -13.52 -19.35 -9.37
N GLY A 63 -14.29 -18.89 -8.38
CA GLY A 63 -14.62 -19.63 -7.17
C GLY A 63 -13.51 -19.71 -6.12
N LYS A 64 -12.34 -19.07 -6.35
CA LYS A 64 -11.21 -19.07 -5.42
C LYS A 64 -11.13 -17.75 -4.66
N PRO A 65 -11.16 -17.74 -3.32
CA PRO A 65 -11.09 -16.51 -2.54
C PRO A 65 -9.65 -16.02 -2.38
N ILE A 66 -9.49 -14.69 -2.45
CA ILE A 66 -8.31 -13.93 -2.05
C ILE A 66 -8.77 -12.99 -0.92
N ILE A 67 -8.10 -13.09 0.21
CA ILE A 67 -8.35 -12.30 1.42
C ILE A 67 -7.20 -11.32 1.63
N GLU A 68 -7.31 -10.45 2.64
CA GLU A 68 -6.38 -9.35 2.92
C GLU A 68 -6.37 -8.28 1.83
N SER A 69 -6.82 -7.06 2.17
CA SER A 69 -6.98 -5.99 1.19
C SER A 69 -5.68 -5.61 0.45
N GLN A 70 -4.52 -5.76 1.08
CA GLN A 70 -3.22 -5.54 0.42
C GLN A 70 -2.89 -6.64 -0.60
N ALA A 71 -3.14 -7.90 -0.24
CA ALA A 71 -2.91 -9.03 -1.12
C ALA A 71 -3.88 -9.01 -2.31
N ILE A 72 -5.13 -8.60 -2.09
CA ILE A 72 -6.11 -8.38 -3.15
C ILE A 72 -5.61 -7.33 -4.18
N VAL A 73 -5.10 -6.18 -3.73
CA VAL A 73 -4.55 -5.17 -4.66
C VAL A 73 -3.37 -5.72 -5.44
N GLN A 74 -2.45 -6.44 -4.77
CA GLN A 74 -1.30 -7.03 -5.44
C GLN A 74 -1.73 -8.07 -6.48
N TYR A 75 -2.68 -8.94 -6.13
CA TYR A 75 -3.24 -9.93 -7.04
C TYR A 75 -3.90 -9.28 -8.25
N ILE A 76 -4.71 -8.23 -8.05
CA ILE A 76 -5.32 -7.45 -9.12
C ILE A 76 -4.25 -6.86 -10.05
N ASP A 77 -3.16 -6.33 -9.49
CA ASP A 77 -2.10 -5.72 -10.29
C ASP A 77 -1.31 -6.75 -11.11
N GLU A 78 -1.16 -7.97 -10.60
CA GLU A 78 -0.40 -9.06 -11.23
C GLU A 78 -1.21 -9.86 -12.26
N VAL A 79 -2.54 -9.95 -12.10
CA VAL A 79 -3.42 -10.70 -13.02
C VAL A 79 -3.80 -9.89 -14.25
N TRP A 80 -4.19 -8.62 -14.07
CA TRP A 80 -4.67 -7.77 -15.15
C TRP A 80 -3.57 -6.79 -15.59
N LEU A 81 -2.71 -7.28 -16.48
CA LEU A 81 -1.51 -6.56 -16.96
C LEU A 81 -1.79 -5.58 -18.10
N ASP A 82 -2.99 -5.62 -18.70
CA ASP A 82 -3.36 -4.78 -19.84
C ASP A 82 -3.58 -3.30 -19.46
N ALA A 83 -3.78 -3.01 -18.17
CA ALA A 83 -3.90 -1.67 -17.63
C ALA A 83 -2.65 -1.27 -16.82
N PRO A 84 -2.36 0.03 -16.66
CA PRO A 84 -1.19 0.51 -15.93
C PRO A 84 -1.03 -0.15 -14.55
N SER A 85 0.22 -0.37 -14.16
CA SER A 85 0.53 -1.00 -12.88
C SER A 85 0.13 -0.06 -11.74
N ILE A 86 -0.61 -0.60 -10.77
CA ILE A 86 -0.99 0.08 -9.52
C ILE A 86 0.24 0.21 -8.63
N LEU A 87 1.09 -0.82 -8.58
CA LEU A 87 2.26 -0.86 -7.72
C LEU A 87 3.51 -0.32 -8.43
N PRO A 88 4.42 0.37 -7.72
CA PRO A 88 5.69 0.76 -8.31
C PRO A 88 6.52 -0.43 -8.80
N SER A 89 7.05 -0.33 -10.02
CA SER A 89 7.83 -1.41 -10.62
C SER A 89 9.17 -1.64 -9.90
N ARG A 90 9.82 -0.58 -9.39
CA ARG A 90 11.13 -0.68 -8.73
C ARG A 90 11.01 -1.27 -7.31
N PRO A 91 11.85 -2.26 -6.93
CA PRO A 91 11.75 -2.92 -5.63
C PRO A 91 11.78 -1.96 -4.43
N ARG A 92 12.67 -0.95 -4.45
CA ARG A 92 12.79 0.04 -3.37
C ARG A 92 11.52 0.88 -3.22
N GLN A 93 10.93 1.32 -4.32
CA GLN A 93 9.68 2.10 -4.29
C GLN A 93 8.50 1.25 -3.81
N ARG A 94 8.48 -0.04 -4.19
CA ARG A 94 7.47 -0.99 -3.71
C ARG A 94 7.59 -1.25 -2.21
N ALA A 95 8.82 -1.36 -1.68
CA ALA A 95 9.06 -1.46 -0.24
C ALA A 95 8.56 -0.21 0.50
N ASN A 96 8.86 0.99 -0.02
CA ASN A 96 8.35 2.24 0.56
C ASN A 96 6.81 2.29 0.55
N ALA A 97 6.18 1.92 -0.57
CA ALA A 97 4.72 1.83 -0.65
C ALA A 97 4.14 0.87 0.41
N ARG A 98 4.75 -0.30 0.63
CA ARG A 98 4.31 -1.25 1.66
C ARG A 98 4.47 -0.70 3.07
N ILE A 99 5.55 0.02 3.37
CA ILE A 99 5.74 0.71 4.67
C ILE A 99 4.60 1.72 4.89
N TRP A 100 4.27 2.51 3.86
CA TRP A 100 3.17 3.48 3.93
C TRP A 100 1.82 2.82 4.17
N ILE A 101 1.52 1.72 3.48
CA ILE A 101 0.26 1.01 3.68
C ILE A 101 0.20 0.42 5.10
N ALA A 102 1.30 -0.18 5.59
CA ALA A 102 1.36 -0.68 6.97
C ALA A 102 1.14 0.43 8.00
N TYR A 103 1.74 1.60 7.77
CA TYR A 103 1.53 2.78 8.62
C TYR A 103 0.07 3.25 8.63
N ILE A 104 -0.56 3.32 7.46
CA ILE A 104 -1.97 3.68 7.32
C ILE A 104 -2.85 2.68 8.07
N ASP A 105 -2.58 1.37 7.90
CA ASP A 105 -3.36 0.30 8.52
C ASP A 105 -3.22 0.28 10.05
N ASP A 106 -2.03 0.58 10.58
CA ASP A 106 -1.74 0.54 12.01
C ASP A 106 -2.10 1.83 12.77
N LYS A 107 -1.94 3.00 12.13
CA LYS A 107 -2.11 4.31 12.80
C LYS A 107 -3.34 5.05 12.32
N LEU A 108 -3.49 5.20 11.01
CA LEU A 108 -4.47 6.12 10.43
C LEU A 108 -5.88 5.54 10.45
N VAL A 109 -6.05 4.30 10.00
CA VAL A 109 -7.36 3.64 9.93
C VAL A 109 -7.98 3.46 11.32
N PRO A 110 -7.27 2.96 12.35
CA PRO A 110 -7.82 2.85 13.69
C PRO A 110 -8.25 4.20 14.28
N ALA A 111 -7.40 5.23 14.16
CA ALA A 111 -7.74 6.57 14.65
C ALA A 111 -8.98 7.14 13.94
N LEU A 112 -9.11 6.94 12.63
CA LEU A 112 -10.27 7.37 11.86
C LEU A 112 -11.55 6.64 12.30
N ILE A 113 -11.49 5.31 12.44
CA ILE A 113 -12.64 4.52 12.91
C ILE A 113 -13.04 4.97 14.32
N SER A 114 -12.08 5.11 15.24
CA SER A 114 -12.31 5.59 16.60
C SER A 114 -12.96 6.98 16.62
N ALA A 115 -12.53 7.90 15.76
CA ALA A 115 -13.14 9.23 15.67
C ALA A 115 -14.61 9.19 15.19
N VAL A 116 -14.94 8.26 14.28
CA VAL A 116 -16.30 8.10 13.73
C VAL A 116 -17.24 7.46 14.75
N ILE A 117 -16.78 6.45 15.49
CA ILE A 117 -17.62 5.71 16.44
C ILE A 117 -17.66 6.34 17.84
N ALA A 118 -16.79 7.31 18.14
CA ALA A 118 -16.70 7.91 19.47
C ALA A 118 -18.01 8.62 19.84
N GLU A 119 -18.60 8.19 20.96
CA GLU A 119 -19.85 8.75 21.48
C GLU A 119 -19.61 9.99 22.36
N THR A 120 -18.44 10.09 22.98
CA THR A 120 -18.09 11.21 23.88
C THR A 120 -17.18 12.22 23.21
N GLU A 121 -17.32 13.49 23.61
CA GLU A 121 -16.46 14.58 23.12
C GLU A 121 -14.98 14.34 23.47
N ASP A 122 -14.69 13.76 24.64
CA ASP A 122 -13.32 13.46 25.04
C ASP A 122 -12.70 12.33 24.18
N ALA A 123 -13.47 11.29 23.85
CA ALA A 123 -13.03 10.22 22.97
C ALA A 123 -12.84 10.72 21.52
N LYS A 124 -13.69 11.62 21.04
CA LYS A 124 -13.51 12.29 19.74
C LYS A 124 -12.23 13.12 19.72
N LYS A 125 -12.00 13.96 20.72
CA LYS A 125 -10.78 14.78 20.83
C LYS A 125 -9.52 13.93 20.87
N ALA A 126 -9.51 12.84 21.64
CA ALA A 126 -8.38 11.92 21.69
C ALA A 126 -8.13 11.28 20.31
N SER A 127 -9.18 10.86 19.61
CA SER A 127 -9.08 10.25 18.28
C SER A 127 -8.59 11.26 17.22
N ILE A 128 -9.04 12.51 17.28
CA ILE A 128 -8.57 13.60 16.42
C ILE A 128 -7.10 13.90 16.70
N SER A 129 -6.68 13.96 17.97
CA SER A 129 -5.28 14.16 18.32
C SER A 129 -4.37 13.03 17.80
N ALA A 130 -4.81 11.77 17.93
CA ALA A 130 -4.10 10.63 17.36
C ALA A 130 -4.02 10.71 15.82
N LEU A 131 -5.08 11.19 15.17
CA LEU A 131 -5.11 11.43 13.73
C LEU A 131 -4.12 12.53 13.32
N GLU A 132 -4.06 13.64 14.05
CA GLU A 132 -3.10 14.72 13.83
C GLU A 132 -1.65 14.24 13.99
N GLU A 133 -1.35 13.49 15.05
CA GLU A 133 -0.03 12.88 15.26
C GLU A 133 0.34 11.94 14.11
N ALA A 134 -0.63 11.15 13.63
CA ALA A 134 -0.39 10.25 12.52
C ALA A 134 -0.05 11.00 11.22
N VAL A 135 -0.73 12.13 10.96
CA VAL A 135 -0.45 12.99 9.81
C VAL A 135 0.90 13.71 9.95
N VAL A 136 1.30 14.12 11.15
CA VAL A 136 2.61 14.73 11.40
C VAL A 136 3.74 13.73 11.17
N THR A 137 3.58 12.50 11.67
CA THR A 137 4.56 11.42 11.48
C THR A 137 4.72 11.07 9.99
N ARG A 138 3.63 11.12 9.21
CA ARG A 138 3.72 11.06 7.74
C ARG A 138 4.66 12.14 7.18
N GLY A 139 4.50 13.40 7.60
CA GLY A 139 5.38 14.49 7.18
C GLY A 139 6.85 14.26 7.52
N MET A 140 7.16 13.53 8.60
CA MET A 140 8.53 13.14 8.95
C MET A 140 9.06 12.01 8.06
N LEU A 141 8.25 10.99 7.79
CA LEU A 141 8.66 9.84 6.97
C LEU A 141 8.95 10.28 5.51
N GLU A 142 8.12 11.17 4.96
CA GLU A 142 8.34 11.76 3.62
C GLU A 142 9.67 12.53 3.56
N ARG A 143 10.07 13.23 4.64
CA ARG A 143 11.37 13.93 4.71
C ARG A 143 12.55 12.98 4.78
N VAL A 144 12.41 11.82 5.43
CA VAL A 144 13.45 10.78 5.46
C VAL A 144 13.64 10.18 4.06
N GLU A 145 12.55 9.90 3.36
CA GLU A 145 12.59 9.41 1.98
C GLU A 145 13.26 10.41 1.02
N GLN A 146 12.99 11.71 1.18
CA GLN A 146 13.66 12.75 0.41
C GLN A 146 15.17 12.85 0.75
N ARG A 147 15.57 12.71 2.01
CA ARG A 147 16.99 12.74 2.42
C ARG A 147 17.81 11.59 1.83
N GLU A 148 17.19 10.41 1.69
CA GLU A 148 17.83 9.27 1.03
C GLU A 148 18.12 9.52 -0.47
N SER A 149 17.30 10.34 -1.14
CA SER A 149 17.57 10.76 -2.52
C SER A 149 18.75 11.74 -2.62
N PHE A 150 18.96 12.58 -1.60
CA PHE A 150 20.13 13.47 -1.48
C PHE A 150 21.43 12.71 -1.24
N LEU A 151 21.42 11.61 -0.49
CA LEU A 151 22.64 10.80 -0.26
C LEU A 151 23.11 10.05 -1.52
N HIS A 152 22.22 9.83 -2.50
CA HIS A 152 22.60 9.32 -3.83
C HIS A 152 23.19 10.41 -4.76
N TYR A 153 23.11 11.69 -4.38
CA TYR A 153 23.88 12.74 -5.05
C TYR A 153 25.32 12.73 -4.50
N SER A 154 26.13 11.78 -4.99
CA SER A 154 27.58 11.93 -4.92
C SER A 154 27.97 12.95 -6.00
N PRO A 155 28.47 14.16 -5.64
CA PRO A 155 29.04 15.03 -6.64
C PRO A 155 30.23 14.25 -7.20
N THR A 156 30.12 13.93 -8.48
CA THR A 156 31.08 13.18 -9.27
C THR A 156 32.48 13.54 -8.82
N ARG A 157 33.28 12.55 -8.36
CA ARG A 157 34.74 12.69 -8.28
C ARG A 157 35.16 13.26 -9.64
N ARG A 158 35.48 14.56 -9.70
CA ARG A 158 36.13 15.16 -10.86
C ARG A 158 37.43 14.37 -11.04
N ARG A 159 37.45 13.40 -11.96
CA ARG A 159 38.69 13.01 -12.59
C ARG A 159 39.18 14.28 -13.27
N ARG A 160 40.24 14.89 -12.72
CA ARG A 160 41.06 15.81 -13.50
C ARG A 160 41.59 14.97 -14.66
N VAL A 161 40.94 15.08 -15.81
CA VAL A 161 41.53 14.67 -17.07
C VAL A 161 42.52 15.78 -17.40
N CYS A 162 43.82 15.49 -17.22
CA CYS A 162 44.88 16.34 -17.76
C CYS A 162 44.79 16.26 -19.31
N PRO A 163 45.06 17.34 -20.06
CA PRO A 163 44.83 17.35 -21.51
C PRO A 163 45.79 16.48 -22.31
N ASP A 164 46.89 16.00 -21.71
CA ASP A 164 47.95 15.31 -22.45
C ASP A 164 48.09 13.88 -21.92
N GLY A 165 47.66 12.93 -22.76
CA GLY A 165 47.50 11.51 -22.43
C GLY A 165 48.80 10.76 -22.13
N LEU A 166 49.34 10.96 -20.92
CA LEU A 166 50.40 10.13 -20.38
C LEU A 166 49.95 9.54 -19.03
N ILE A 167 49.63 8.25 -19.05
CA ILE A 167 49.59 7.42 -17.85
C ILE A 167 51.05 7.11 -17.51
N THR A 168 51.66 7.90 -16.64
CA THR A 168 52.94 7.49 -16.04
C THR A 168 52.63 6.60 -14.84
N ALA A 169 52.69 5.30 -15.06
CA ALA A 169 52.89 4.33 -14.00
C ALA A 169 54.30 4.55 -13.42
N SER A 170 54.39 4.82 -12.13
CA SER A 170 55.61 4.62 -11.32
C SER A 170 55.25 4.72 -9.83
N SER A 171 55.08 3.57 -9.18
CA SER A 171 55.65 3.37 -7.83
C SER A 171 57.13 2.96 -8.01
N PRO A 172 58.02 2.94 -6.99
CA PRO A 172 57.85 3.23 -5.56
C PRO A 172 59.02 4.08 -4.93
N ILE A 173 58.98 4.26 -3.60
CA ILE A 173 60.10 4.16 -2.61
C ILE A 173 60.19 5.30 -1.58
N GLN A 174 60.35 4.83 -0.35
CA GLN A 174 60.67 5.39 0.96
C GLN A 174 61.56 6.65 1.01
N LEU A 175 61.20 7.56 1.92
CA LEU A 175 61.97 7.94 3.12
C LEU A 175 61.01 8.50 4.18
#